data_AF-A0A2U3RQI1-F1
#
_entry.id   AF-A0A2U3RQI1-F1
#
_cell.length_a   1.000
_cell.length_b   1.000
_cell.length_c   1.000
_cell.angle_alpha   90.00
_cell.angle_beta   90.00
_cell.angle_gamma   90.00
#
_symmetry.space_group_name_H-M   'P 1'
#
loop_
_entity.id
_entity.type
_entity.pdbx_description
1 polymer ?
#
loop_
_entity_poly.entity_id
_entity_poly.type
_entity_poly.pdbx_seq_one_letter_code
_entity_poly.pdbx_strand_id
1 'polypeptide(L)'
;MVISYFEDKIIESAVSKTLNSVFEPIFLKYSYGFHPKLNAHDALRELNRLTYNFNKVAIVEIDITKCFNTIKHCELMEFLRKKISDKKFLKLITKLVETPIIENGTIVTNKEGCCQGSIVSPML
;
A
#
# COMPACT_ATOMS: atom_id res chain seq x y z
N MET A 1 9.77 -16.14 -5.15
CA MET A 1 9.97 -14.74 -5.57
C MET A 1 9.35 -14.57 -6.95
N VAL A 2 8.22 -13.86 -7.06
CA VAL A 2 7.63 -13.54 -8.37
C VAL A 2 8.16 -12.19 -8.78
N ILE A 3 9.07 -12.18 -9.74
CA ILE A 3 9.42 -10.94 -10.42
C ILE A 3 8.30 -10.73 -11.43
N SER A 4 7.43 -9.74 -11.18
CA SER A 4 6.45 -9.30 -12.17
C SER A 4 7.16 -8.94 -13.46
N TYR A 5 6.63 -9.39 -14.61
CA TYR A 5 7.21 -9.08 -15.91
C TYR A 5 7.16 -7.57 -16.15
N PHE A 6 7.97 -7.04 -17.07
CA PHE A 6 8.08 -5.58 -17.25
C PHE A 6 6.72 -4.93 -17.57
N GLU A 7 5.89 -5.61 -18.35
CA GLU A 7 4.55 -5.24 -18.76
C GLU A 7 3.60 -5.19 -17.56
N ASP A 8 3.71 -6.14 -16.65
CA ASP A 8 2.94 -6.13 -15.40
C ASP A 8 3.31 -4.92 -14.56
N LYS A 9 4.60 -4.57 -14.50
CA LYS A 9 5.06 -3.35 -13.80
C LYS A 9 4.52 -2.06 -14.41
N ILE A 10 4.38 -2.01 -15.74
CA ILE A 10 3.73 -0.88 -16.42
C ILE A 10 2.26 -0.77 -15.97
N ILE A 11 1.54 -1.90 -15.95
CA ILE A 11 0.13 -1.96 -15.53
C ILE A 11 0.01 -1.56 -14.06
N GLU A 12 0.82 -2.13 -13.16
CA GLU A 12 0.85 -1.78 -11.74
C GLU A 12 1.14 -0.29 -11.52
N SER A 13 2.08 0.29 -12.28
CA SER A 13 2.38 1.72 -12.21
C SER A 13 1.19 2.58 -12.63
N ALA A 14 0.48 2.21 -13.69
CA ALA A 14 -0.72 2.93 -14.15
C ALA A 14 -1.87 2.83 -13.13
N VAL A 15 -2.08 1.64 -12.55
CA VAL A 15 -3.07 1.42 -11.50
C VAL A 15 -2.72 2.25 -10.26
N SER A 16 -1.45 2.22 -9.82
CA SER A 16 -0.98 3.00 -8.67
C SER A 16 -1.17 4.51 -8.86
N LYS A 17 -0.87 5.06 -10.05
CA LYS A 17 -1.13 6.48 -10.37
C LYS A 17 -2.62 6.84 -10.30
N THR A 18 -3.47 5.94 -10.77
CA THR A 18 -4.93 6.13 -10.76
C THR A 18 -5.45 6.10 -9.31
N LEU A 19 -5.01 5.14 -8.51
CA LEU A 19 -5.35 5.04 -7.09
C LEU A 19 -4.87 6.27 -6.30
N ASN A 20 -3.62 6.70 -6.50
CA ASN A 20 -3.09 7.92 -5.88
C ASN A 20 -4.01 9.12 -6.16
N SER A 21 -4.45 9.29 -7.40
CA SER A 21 -5.34 10.41 -7.77
C SER A 21 -6.69 10.39 -7.02
N VAL A 22 -7.18 9.20 -6.65
CA VAL A 22 -8.45 9.02 -5.92
C VAL A 22 -8.27 9.20 -4.40
N PHE A 23 -7.17 8.68 -3.84
CA PHE A 23 -7.00 8.55 -2.39
C PHE A 23 -6.08 9.59 -1.76
N GLU A 24 -5.15 10.21 -2.50
CA GLU A 24 -4.30 11.31 -2.00
C GLU A 24 -5.09 12.40 -1.24
N PRO A 25 -6.25 12.88 -1.73
CA PRO A 25 -7.00 13.93 -1.03
C PRO A 25 -7.62 13.52 0.31
N ILE A 26 -7.68 12.21 0.61
CA ILE A 26 -8.36 11.69 1.81
C ILE A 26 -7.42 11.01 2.80
N PHE A 27 -6.14 10.88 2.47
CA PHE A 27 -5.15 10.39 3.44
C PHE A 27 -5.00 11.37 4.60
N LEU A 28 -4.64 10.82 5.76
CA LEU A 28 -4.39 11.62 6.96
C LEU A 28 -3.19 12.53 6.73
N LYS A 29 -3.27 13.76 7.25
CA LYS A 29 -2.18 14.74 7.21
C LYS A 29 -0.84 14.22 7.76
N TYR A 30 -0.89 13.25 8.68
CA TYR A 30 0.29 12.64 9.30
C TYR A 30 0.72 11.32 8.65
N SER A 31 0.17 11.00 7.47
CA SER A 31 0.64 9.91 6.62
C SER A 31 1.79 10.41 5.75
N TYR A 32 2.97 9.83 5.92
CA TYR A 32 4.18 10.23 5.18
C TYR A 32 4.76 9.11 4.31
N GLY A 33 4.31 7.87 4.50
CA GLY A 33 4.78 6.72 3.73
C GLY A 33 4.22 6.72 2.31
N PHE A 34 5.08 6.46 1.33
CA PHE A 34 4.71 6.18 -0.07
C PHE A 34 3.92 7.27 -0.82
N HIS A 35 3.89 8.50 -0.30
CA HIS A 35 3.31 9.66 -0.98
C HIS A 35 4.33 10.30 -1.94
N PRO A 36 3.94 10.71 -3.17
CA PRO A 36 4.86 11.26 -4.17
C PRO A 36 5.63 12.52 -3.75
N LYS A 37 5.17 13.23 -2.71
CA LYS A 37 5.72 14.52 -2.28
C LYS A 37 6.18 14.55 -0.83
N LEU A 38 6.13 13.43 -0.12
CA LEU A 38 6.53 13.34 1.28
C LEU A 38 7.64 12.32 1.44
N ASN A 39 8.47 12.51 2.46
CA ASN A 39 9.54 11.58 2.81
C ASN A 39 9.68 11.43 4.32
N ALA A 40 10.56 10.52 4.75
CA ALA A 40 10.80 10.24 6.16
C ALA A 40 11.29 11.48 6.95
N HIS A 41 12.02 12.40 6.32
CA HIS A 41 12.47 13.63 6.99
C HIS A 41 11.30 14.58 7.28
N ASP A 42 10.25 14.60 6.45
CA ASP A 42 9.05 15.38 6.75
C ASP A 42 8.33 14.83 7.99
N ALA A 43 8.25 13.50 8.12
CA ALA A 43 7.71 12.85 9.31
C ALA A 43 8.51 13.21 10.58
N LEU A 44 9.85 13.13 10.50
CA LEU A 44 10.74 13.50 11.60
C LEU A 44 10.63 14.98 11.97
N ARG A 45 10.52 15.87 10.97
CA ARG A 45 10.34 17.31 11.20
C ARG A 45 9.04 17.59 11.94
N GLU A 46 7.95 16.92 11.55
CA GLU A 46 6.66 17.08 12.23
C GLU A 46 6.70 16.50 13.65
N LEU A 47 7.30 15.33 13.86
CA LEU A 47 7.51 14.76 15.19
C LEU A 47 8.29 15.73 16.10
N ASN A 48 9.39 16.29 15.60
CA ASN A 48 10.17 17.29 16.34
C ASN A 48 9.33 18.52 16.66
N ARG A 49 8.58 19.05 15.70
CA ARG A 49 7.69 20.22 15.91
C ARG A 49 6.64 19.95 16.99
N LEU A 50 6.04 18.76 17.01
CA LEU A 50 5.01 18.38 17.97
C LEU A 50 5.56 18.16 19.38
N THR A 51 6.84 17.81 19.51
CA THR A 51 7.47 17.44 20.79
C THR A 51 8.32 18.55 21.38
N TYR A 52 8.74 19.54 20.58
CA TYR A 52 9.72 20.56 20.94
C TYR A 52 9.40 21.36 22.21
N ASN A 53 8.13 21.70 22.45
CA ASN A 53 7.73 22.55 23.58
C ASN A 53 7.44 21.78 24.87
N PHE A 54 7.65 20.47 24.88
CA PHE A 54 7.32 19.62 26.02
C PHE A 54 8.59 19.21 26.77
N ASN A 55 8.65 19.55 28.06
CA ASN A 55 9.77 19.18 28.94
C ASN A 55 9.84 17.66 29.21
N LYS A 56 8.75 16.93 28.97
CA LYS A 56 8.66 15.47 29.06
C LYS A 56 7.74 14.96 27.95
N VAL A 57 8.25 14.04 27.14
CA VAL A 57 7.51 13.41 26.03
C VAL A 57 7.62 11.90 26.18
N ALA A 58 6.51 11.20 25.97
CA ALA A 58 6.48 9.75 25.80
C ALA A 58 6.01 9.44 24.38
N ILE A 59 6.69 8.49 23.71
CA ILE A 59 6.37 8.06 22.35
C ILE A 59 5.95 6.58 22.44
N VAL A 60 4.82 6.25 21.81
CA VAL A 60 4.38 4.87 21.65
C VAL A 60 4.68 4.48 20.21
N GLU A 61 5.60 3.54 20.04
CA GLU A 61 5.91 2.93 18.76
C GLU A 61 5.03 1.70 18.56
N ILE A 62 4.34 1.64 17.41
CA ILE A 62 3.50 0.53 17.00
C ILE A 62 3.95 0.12 15.61
N ASP A 63 4.28 -1.16 15.44
CA ASP A 63 4.60 -1.76 14.15
C ASP A 63 3.62 -2.90 13.84
N ILE A 64 3.25 -3.02 12.56
CA ILE A 64 2.33 -4.06 12.09
C ILE A 64 3.16 -5.14 11.41
N THR A 65 3.36 -6.25 12.13
CA THR A 65 4.08 -7.41 11.61
C THR A 65 3.44 -7.92 10.33
N LYS A 66 4.26 -8.06 9.28
CA LYS A 66 3.86 -8.64 7.98
C LYS A 66 2.66 -7.93 7.33
N CYS A 67 2.54 -6.61 7.52
CA CYS A 67 1.41 -5.80 7.02
C CYS A 67 1.01 -6.15 5.57
N PHE A 68 1.96 -6.18 4.63
CA PHE A 68 1.66 -6.51 3.24
C PHE A 68 1.31 -7.98 2.98
N ASN A 69 1.73 -8.92 3.83
CA ASN A 69 1.46 -10.34 3.63
C ASN A 69 0.11 -10.78 4.22
N THR A 70 -0.51 -9.95 5.06
CA THR A 70 -1.73 -10.33 5.80
C THR A 70 -2.98 -9.56 5.34
N ILE A 71 -2.87 -8.74 4.29
CA ILE A 71 -4.00 -7.99 3.72
C ILE A 71 -5.07 -8.95 3.19
N LYS A 72 -6.25 -8.98 3.81
CA LYS A 72 -7.38 -9.77 3.31
C LYS A 72 -7.91 -9.14 2.02
N HIS A 73 -7.86 -9.88 0.92
CA HIS A 73 -8.31 -9.36 -0.39
C HIS A 73 -9.78 -8.93 -0.37
N CYS A 74 -10.66 -9.67 0.31
CA CYS A 74 -12.08 -9.29 0.44
C CYS A 74 -12.24 -7.92 1.11
N GLU A 75 -11.58 -7.69 2.23
CA GLU A 75 -11.67 -6.43 2.99
C GLU A 75 -11.06 -5.26 2.21
N LEU A 76 -9.91 -5.48 1.56
CA LEU A 76 -9.30 -4.51 0.65
C LEU A 76 -10.27 -4.12 -0.47
N MET A 77 -10.88 -5.10 -1.13
CA MET A 77 -11.81 -4.84 -2.22
C MET A 77 -13.10 -4.15 -1.74
N GLU A 78 -13.60 -4.46 -0.54
CA GLU A 78 -14.71 -3.75 0.08
C GLU A 78 -14.36 -2.30 0.38
N PHE A 79 -13.15 -2.02 0.86
CA PHE A 79 -12.67 -0.66 1.09
C PHE A 79 -12.60 0.15 -0.22
N LEU A 80 -11.98 -0.42 -1.26
CA LEU A 80 -11.85 0.24 -2.57
C LEU A 80 -13.22 0.55 -3.21
N ARG A 81 -14.20 -0.35 -3.07
CA ARG A 81 -15.58 -0.17 -3.57
C ARG A 81 -16.29 1.05 -2.98
N LYS A 82 -15.88 1.54 -1.81
CA LYS A 82 -16.48 2.75 -1.20
C LYS A 82 -16.18 4.02 -2.00
N LYS A 83 -15.12 4.03 -2.82
CA LYS A 83 -14.69 5.19 -3.61
C LYS A 83 -14.63 4.94 -5.10
N ILE A 84 -14.51 3.69 -5.53
CA ILE A 84 -14.36 3.31 -6.93
C ILE A 84 -15.60 2.53 -7.38
N SER A 85 -16.33 3.07 -8.35
CA SER A 85 -17.50 2.40 -8.95
C SER A 85 -17.17 1.59 -10.21
N ASP A 86 -15.99 1.80 -10.81
CA ASP A 86 -15.58 1.09 -12.02
C ASP A 86 -15.29 -0.40 -11.71
N LYS A 87 -16.23 -1.26 -12.14
CA LYS A 87 -16.14 -2.70 -11.95
C LYS A 87 -14.96 -3.34 -12.71
N LYS A 88 -14.56 -2.80 -13.87
CA LYS A 88 -13.44 -3.32 -14.65
C LYS A 88 -12.12 -2.99 -13.97
N PHE A 89 -11.99 -1.76 -13.46
CA PHE A 89 -10.81 -1.35 -12.71
C PHE A 89 -10.66 -2.15 -11.41
N LEU A 90 -11.74 -2.33 -10.65
CA LEU A 90 -11.72 -3.18 -9.46
C LEU A 90 -11.33 -4.63 -9.80
N LYS A 91 -11.85 -5.19 -10.90
CA LYS A 91 -11.48 -6.54 -11.36
C LYS A 91 -10.00 -6.63 -11.74
N LEU A 92 -9.41 -5.56 -12.28
CA LEU A 92 -7.97 -5.51 -12.56
C LEU A 92 -7.16 -5.53 -11.27
N ILE A 93 -7.53 -4.72 -10.27
CA ILE A 93 -6.87 -4.72 -8.95
C ILE A 93 -6.95 -6.10 -8.30
N THR A 94 -8.14 -6.73 -8.31
CA THR A 94 -8.32 -8.10 -7.79
C THR A 94 -7.34 -9.08 -8.43
N LYS A 95 -7.17 -9.04 -9.76
CA LYS A 95 -6.19 -9.90 -10.44
C LYS A 95 -4.75 -9.62 -10.02
N LEU A 96 -4.39 -8.35 -9.82
CA LEU A 96 -3.03 -7.98 -9.40
C LEU A 96 -2.73 -8.51 -8.00
N VAL A 97 -3.67 -8.42 -7.05
CA VAL A 97 -3.45 -8.91 -5.67
C VAL A 97 -3.55 -10.43 -5.56
N GLU A 98 -4.41 -11.10 -6.35
CA GLU A 98 -4.55 -12.56 -6.37
C GLU A 98 -3.47 -13.28 -7.19
N THR A 99 -2.52 -12.54 -7.78
CA THR A 99 -1.47 -13.12 -8.62
C THR A 99 -0.70 -14.20 -7.85
N PRO A 100 -0.56 -15.43 -8.39
CA PRO A 100 0.12 -16.52 -7.72
C PRO A 100 1.55 -16.16 -7.33
N ILE A 101 1.99 -16.66 -6.19
CA ILE A 101 3.34 -16.47 -5.67
C ILE A 101 4.18 -17.74 -5.83
N ILE A 102 5.49 -17.58 -5.94
CA ILE A 102 6.45 -18.69 -5.93
C ILE A 102 7.04 -18.78 -4.53
N GLU A 103 6.71 -19.85 -3.82
CA GLU A 103 7.25 -20.22 -2.52
C GLU A 103 7.98 -21.56 -2.65
N ASN A 104 9.25 -21.61 -2.21
CA ASN A 104 10.07 -22.83 -2.24
C ASN A 104 10.10 -23.54 -3.60
N GLY A 105 10.10 -22.78 -4.70
CA GLY A 105 10.12 -23.31 -6.07
C GLY A 105 8.78 -23.81 -6.59
N THR A 106 7.70 -23.69 -5.82
CA THR A 106 6.34 -24.12 -6.21
C THR A 106 5.43 -22.92 -6.40
N ILE A 107 4.53 -22.99 -7.38
CA ILE A 107 3.49 -21.97 -7.59
C ILE A 107 2.37 -22.21 -6.57
N VAL A 108 2.09 -21.19 -5.77
CA VAL A 108 1.04 -21.21 -4.74
C VAL A 108 0.03 -20.10 -5.03
N THR A 109 -1.25 -20.39 -4.87
CA THR A 109 -2.31 -19.39 -4.97
C THR A 109 -2.16 -18.34 -3.88
N ASN A 110 -2.13 -17.07 -4.25
CA ASN A 110 -2.10 -15.98 -3.28
C ASN A 110 -3.50 -15.75 -2.68
N LYS A 111 -3.69 -16.13 -1.42
CA LYS A 111 -4.98 -16.00 -0.71
C LYS A 111 -5.09 -14.72 0.12
N GLU A 112 -3.96 -14.11 0.46
CA GLU A 112 -3.89 -12.89 1.27
C GLU A 112 -2.56 -12.19 1.07
N GLY A 113 -2.58 -10.86 1.19
CA GLY A 113 -1.42 -10.01 1.02
C GLY A 113 -1.14 -9.65 -0.43
N CYS A 114 -0.18 -8.75 -0.60
CA CYS A 114 0.34 -8.32 -1.88
C CYS A 114 1.71 -8.97 -2.13
N CYS A 115 2.01 -9.26 -3.40
CA CYS A 115 3.31 -9.77 -3.79
C CYS A 115 4.42 -8.79 -3.41
N GLN A 116 5.45 -9.27 -2.71
CA GLN A 116 6.59 -8.45 -2.34
C GLN A 116 7.32 -7.95 -3.59
N GLY A 117 7.44 -6.63 -3.75
CA GLY A 117 8.01 -6.00 -4.94
C GLY A 117 6.98 -5.56 -5.99
N SER A 118 5.68 -5.74 -5.73
CA SER A 118 4.62 -5.12 -6.52
C SER A 118 4.64 -3.59 -6.37
N ILE A 119 4.54 -2.88 -7.49
CA ILE A 119 4.55 -1.41 -7.52
C ILE A 119 3.25 -0.83 -6.94
N VAL A 120 2.15 -1.57 -7.03
CA VAL A 120 0.85 -1.12 -6.54
C VAL A 120 0.67 -1.36 -5.05
N SER A 121 1.43 -2.29 -4.43
CA SER A 121 1.22 -2.66 -3.03
C SER A 121 1.32 -1.51 -2.04
N PRO A 122 2.25 -0.53 -2.16
CA PRO A 122 2.33 0.53 -1.15
C PRO A 122 1.15 1.50 -1.16
N MET A 123 0.34 1.47 -2.22
CA MET A 123 -0.88 2.27 -2.37
C MET A 123 -2.13 1.55 -1.85
N LEU A 124 -2.09 0.22 -1.73
CA LEU A 124 -3.20 -0.65 -1.32
C LEU A 124 -3.15 -0.92 0.17
#